data_AF-A0A914BZZ1-F1
#
_entry.id   AF-A0A914BZZ1-F1
#
_cell.length_a   1.000
_cell.length_b   1.000
_cell.length_c   1.000
_cell.angle_alpha   90.00
_cell.angle_beta   90.00
_cell.angle_gamma   90.00
#
_symmetry.space_group_name_H-M   'P 1'
#
loop_
_entity.id
_entity.type
_entity.pdbx_description
1 polymer ?
#
loop_
_entity_poly.entity_id
_entity_poly.type
_entity_poly.pdbx_seq_one_letter_code
_entity_poly.pdbx_strand_id
1 'polypeptide(L)'
;MSENYSDLPNIDECTRLEALGVRAAESKDYSSALEKFSEAIEKCPGNPSPYNNRAQTYRLMEKITEALADLDKAIEISKGRGKSACQAYTQRALVRRLQGKDDEAKEDYEKASNLGSSFAKMQLVTMNPYAAMCNKMLHDVIGKLQRDEAIDLPLNFFTEPLDPCRVLGRFSLPAISSKFHEVKTSIQESEVPEKIHAWAKDEAAPKISEGWESLKNFVNAEVAPKVKKVYNAAVEGPNYD
;
A
#
# COMPACT_ATOMS: atom_id res chain seq x y z
N MET A 1 18.83 -14.68 -1.67
CA MET A 1 18.85 -16.12 -1.33
C MET A 1 17.62 -16.74 -1.96
N SER A 2 17.82 -17.51 -3.03
CA SER A 2 16.74 -18.30 -3.63
C SER A 2 16.27 -19.34 -2.62
N GLU A 3 14.95 -19.47 -2.46
CA GLU A 3 14.37 -20.64 -1.81
C GLU A 3 14.76 -21.86 -2.63
N ASN A 4 15.61 -22.74 -2.07
CA ASN A 4 15.92 -23.99 -2.73
C ASN A 4 15.22 -25.14 -1.99
N TYR A 5 14.04 -25.51 -2.48
CA TYR A 5 13.27 -26.67 -2.03
C TYR A 5 13.49 -27.89 -2.93
N SER A 6 14.45 -27.82 -3.88
CA SER A 6 14.75 -28.92 -4.82
C SER A 6 15.18 -30.21 -4.12
N ASP A 7 15.74 -30.08 -2.91
CA ASP A 7 16.32 -31.21 -2.17
C ASP A 7 15.29 -31.89 -1.27
N LEU A 8 14.02 -31.44 -1.30
CA LEU A 8 12.95 -32.08 -0.55
C LEU A 8 12.63 -33.46 -1.14
N PRO A 9 12.34 -34.46 -0.28
CA PRO A 9 11.97 -35.78 -0.74
C PRO A 9 10.66 -35.71 -1.52
N ASN A 10 10.56 -36.41 -2.66
CA ASN A 10 9.36 -36.49 -3.51
C ASN A 10 8.93 -35.15 -4.14
N ILE A 11 9.85 -34.20 -4.34
CA ILE A 11 9.52 -32.87 -4.88
C ILE A 11 8.82 -32.91 -6.24
N ASP A 12 9.19 -33.84 -7.12
CA ASP A 12 8.57 -33.99 -8.45
C ASP A 12 7.09 -34.35 -8.34
N GLU A 13 6.77 -35.31 -7.46
CA GLU A 13 5.41 -35.76 -7.25
C GLU A 13 4.58 -34.69 -6.54
N CYS A 14 5.15 -34.00 -5.55
CA CYS A 14 4.52 -32.85 -4.91
C CYS A 14 4.21 -31.75 -5.92
N THR A 15 5.17 -31.39 -6.78
CA THR A 15 5.00 -30.39 -7.83
C THR A 15 3.88 -30.78 -8.81
N ARG A 16 3.81 -32.07 -9.18
CA ARG A 16 2.74 -32.61 -10.03
C ARG A 16 1.37 -32.50 -9.37
N LEU A 17 1.27 -32.85 -8.09
CA LEU A 17 0.05 -32.76 -7.29
C LEU A 17 -0.40 -31.30 -7.10
N GLU A 18 0.53 -30.39 -6.83
CA GLU A 18 0.26 -28.95 -6.79
C GLU A 18 -0.31 -28.45 -8.12
N ALA A 19 0.29 -28.81 -9.25
CA ALA A 19 -0.19 -28.42 -10.57
C ALA A 19 -1.59 -29.01 -10.88
N LEU A 20 -1.92 -30.19 -10.35
CA LEU A 20 -3.28 -30.74 -10.45
C LEU A 20 -4.26 -29.96 -9.55
N GLY A 21 -3.87 -29.65 -8.32
CA GLY A 21 -4.68 -28.88 -7.39
C GLY A 21 -4.99 -27.48 -7.91
N VAL A 22 -4.01 -26.79 -8.49
CA VAL A 22 -4.20 -25.47 -9.11
C VAL A 22 -5.20 -25.55 -10.26
N ARG A 23 -5.07 -26.52 -11.18
CA ARG A 23 -6.02 -26.70 -12.29
C ARG A 23 -7.45 -26.99 -11.80
N ALA A 24 -7.59 -27.78 -10.74
CA ALA A 24 -8.89 -28.04 -10.13
C ALA A 24 -9.49 -26.76 -9.51
N ALA A 25 -8.68 -25.97 -8.80
CA ALA A 25 -9.10 -24.70 -8.19
C ALA A 25 -9.52 -23.67 -9.26
N GLU A 26 -8.77 -23.58 -10.37
CA GLU A 26 -9.12 -22.74 -11.53
C GLU A 26 -10.45 -23.16 -12.17
N SER A 27 -10.74 -24.47 -12.17
CA SER A 27 -12.01 -25.03 -12.64
C SER A 27 -13.15 -24.91 -11.60
N LYS A 28 -12.89 -24.26 -10.45
CA LYS A 28 -13.78 -24.13 -9.29
C LYS A 28 -14.18 -25.46 -8.63
N ASP A 29 -13.48 -26.56 -8.94
CA ASP A 29 -13.61 -27.81 -8.21
C ASP A 29 -12.73 -27.75 -6.95
N TYR A 30 -13.23 -27.05 -5.94
CA TYR A 30 -12.50 -26.82 -4.70
C TYR A 30 -12.29 -28.11 -3.89
N SER A 31 -13.20 -29.08 -3.97
CA SER A 31 -13.05 -30.39 -3.34
C SER A 31 -11.80 -31.12 -3.85
N SER A 32 -11.69 -31.29 -5.17
CA SER A 32 -10.54 -31.95 -5.78
C SER A 32 -9.26 -31.15 -5.56
N ALA A 33 -9.33 -29.81 -5.58
CA ALA A 33 -8.17 -28.97 -5.28
C ALA A 33 -7.62 -29.21 -3.87
N LEU A 34 -8.50 -29.22 -2.85
CA LEU A 34 -8.11 -29.47 -1.46
C LEU A 34 -7.52 -30.86 -1.27
N GLU A 35 -8.08 -31.88 -1.94
CA GLU A 35 -7.54 -33.24 -1.93
C GLU A 35 -6.12 -33.26 -2.49
N LYS A 36 -5.90 -32.69 -3.68
CA LYS A 36 -4.58 -32.69 -4.33
C LYS A 36 -3.54 -31.89 -3.55
N PHE A 37 -3.90 -30.76 -2.95
CA PHE A 37 -2.98 -30.04 -2.09
C PHE A 37 -2.67 -30.80 -0.80
N SER A 38 -3.64 -31.53 -0.24
CA SER A 38 -3.41 -32.35 0.95
C SER A 38 -2.48 -33.53 0.65
N GLU A 39 -2.68 -34.22 -0.48
CA GLU A 39 -1.73 -35.23 -0.98
C GLU A 39 -0.33 -34.62 -1.17
N ALA A 40 -0.23 -33.43 -1.77
CA ALA A 40 1.06 -32.74 -1.98
C ALA A 40 1.78 -32.43 -0.65
N ILE A 41 1.03 -32.02 0.38
CA ILE A 41 1.54 -31.75 1.74
C ILE A 41 2.04 -33.05 2.39
N GLU A 42 1.33 -34.17 2.23
CA GLU A 42 1.79 -35.46 2.75
C GLU A 42 3.10 -35.91 2.10
N LYS A 43 3.27 -35.66 0.80
CA LYS A 43 4.51 -36.00 0.08
C LYS A 43 5.69 -35.10 0.45
N CYS A 44 5.45 -33.80 0.59
CA CYS A 44 6.47 -32.81 0.94
C CYS A 44 5.98 -31.87 2.06
N PRO A 45 5.99 -32.30 3.33
CA PRO A 45 5.51 -31.47 4.43
C PRO A 45 6.39 -30.23 4.66
N GLY A 46 7.63 -30.23 4.15
CA GLY A 46 8.57 -29.10 4.19
C GLY A 46 8.48 -28.15 2.99
N ASN A 47 7.57 -28.36 2.04
CA ASN A 47 7.31 -27.43 0.95
C ASN A 47 6.20 -26.46 1.39
N PRO A 48 6.44 -25.14 1.43
CA PRO A 48 5.42 -24.15 1.83
C PRO A 48 4.39 -23.85 0.72
N SER A 49 4.67 -24.18 -0.54
CA SER A 49 3.80 -23.85 -1.69
C SER A 49 2.42 -24.52 -1.64
N PRO A 50 2.28 -25.83 -1.35
CA PRO A 50 0.99 -26.50 -1.21
C PRO A 50 0.09 -25.85 -0.14
N TYR A 51 0.67 -25.43 0.99
CA TYR A 51 -0.08 -24.75 2.06
C TYR A 51 -0.62 -23.40 1.58
N ASN A 52 0.17 -22.61 0.87
CA ASN A 52 -0.29 -21.35 0.28
C ASN A 52 -1.47 -21.54 -0.69
N ASN A 53 -1.39 -22.57 -1.54
CA ASN A 53 -2.44 -22.86 -2.53
C ASN A 53 -3.71 -23.42 -1.88
N ARG A 54 -3.55 -24.28 -0.86
CA ARG A 54 -4.68 -24.80 -0.08
C ARG A 54 -5.37 -23.69 0.73
N ALA A 55 -4.61 -22.80 1.34
CA ALA A 55 -5.15 -21.62 2.02
C ALA A 55 -5.95 -20.71 1.07
N GLN A 56 -5.45 -20.49 -0.16
CA GLN A 56 -6.20 -19.74 -1.16
C GLN A 56 -7.55 -20.39 -1.48
N THR A 57 -7.56 -21.71 -1.63
CA THR A 57 -8.78 -22.48 -1.87
C THR A 57 -9.74 -22.38 -0.70
N TYR A 58 -9.25 -22.51 0.54
CA TYR A 58 -10.07 -22.30 1.74
C TYR A 58 -10.67 -20.90 1.81
N ARG A 59 -9.91 -19.85 1.46
CA ARG A 59 -10.45 -18.48 1.38
C ARG A 59 -11.59 -18.36 0.36
N LEU A 60 -11.45 -18.97 -0.81
CA LEU A 60 -12.51 -18.96 -1.84
C LEU A 60 -13.77 -19.70 -1.38
N MET A 61 -13.63 -20.65 -0.44
CA MET A 61 -14.73 -21.35 0.21
C MET A 61 -15.19 -20.69 1.52
N GLU A 62 -14.70 -19.49 1.85
CA GLU A 62 -14.98 -18.77 3.10
C GLU A 62 -14.57 -19.52 4.39
N LYS A 63 -13.69 -20.52 4.27
CA LYS A 63 -13.11 -21.28 5.37
C LYS A 63 -11.90 -20.54 5.96
N ILE A 64 -12.18 -19.45 6.66
CA ILE A 64 -11.17 -18.48 7.10
C ILE A 64 -10.18 -19.08 8.11
N THR A 65 -10.65 -19.89 9.05
CA THR A 65 -9.81 -20.46 10.10
C THR A 65 -8.76 -21.42 9.53
N GLU A 66 -9.19 -22.29 8.62
CA GLU A 66 -8.34 -23.26 7.92
C GLU A 66 -7.33 -22.54 7.00
N ALA A 67 -7.77 -21.47 6.33
CA ALA A 67 -6.87 -20.65 5.54
C ALA A 67 -5.76 -20.01 6.38
N LEU A 68 -6.08 -19.44 7.54
CA LEU A 68 -5.08 -18.84 8.42
C LEU A 68 -4.07 -19.87 8.94
N ALA A 69 -4.54 -21.06 9.33
CA ALA A 69 -3.68 -22.13 9.81
C ALA A 69 -2.64 -22.57 8.76
N ASP A 70 -3.07 -22.73 7.50
CA ASP A 70 -2.17 -23.08 6.40
C ASP A 70 -1.18 -21.95 6.08
N LEU A 71 -1.61 -20.69 6.13
CA LEU A 71 -0.73 -19.54 5.91
C LEU A 71 0.32 -19.41 7.01
N ASP A 72 -0.06 -19.63 8.26
CA ASP A 72 0.87 -19.66 9.40
C ASP A 72 1.91 -20.76 9.22
N LYS A 73 1.49 -21.95 8.76
CA LYS A 73 2.40 -23.06 8.48
C LYS A 73 3.35 -22.76 7.33
N ALA A 74 2.86 -22.16 6.25
CA ALA A 74 3.69 -21.73 5.12
C ALA A 74 4.78 -20.72 5.56
N ILE A 75 4.43 -19.77 6.43
CA ILE A 75 5.37 -18.79 6.99
C ILE A 75 6.41 -19.46 7.90
N GLU A 76 6.00 -20.42 8.73
CA GLU A 76 6.89 -21.19 9.60
C GLU A 76 7.94 -21.96 8.79
N ILE A 77 7.48 -22.71 7.77
CA ILE A 77 8.35 -23.54 6.91
C ILE A 77 9.34 -22.68 6.12
N SER A 78 8.85 -21.58 5.54
CA SER A 78 9.69 -20.61 4.80
C SER A 78 10.58 -19.76 5.72
N LYS A 79 10.43 -19.88 7.04
CA LYS A 79 11.13 -19.08 8.06
C LYS A 79 10.95 -17.57 7.80
N GLY A 80 9.77 -17.18 7.33
CA GLY A 80 9.43 -15.79 7.01
C GLY A 80 10.25 -15.15 5.88
N ARG A 81 10.90 -15.94 5.01
CA ARG A 81 11.75 -15.45 3.92
C ARG A 81 11.34 -16.04 2.58
N GLY A 82 11.76 -15.36 1.51
CA GLY A 82 11.57 -15.84 0.14
C GLY A 82 10.17 -15.65 -0.42
N LYS A 83 9.92 -16.26 -1.60
CA LYS A 83 8.70 -16.07 -2.38
C LYS A 83 7.48 -16.67 -1.66
N SER A 84 7.66 -17.83 -1.05
CA SER A 84 6.58 -18.55 -0.39
C SER A 84 6.10 -17.80 0.86
N ALA A 85 7.02 -17.25 1.66
CA ALA A 85 6.67 -16.35 2.76
C ALA A 85 5.99 -15.07 2.26
N CYS A 86 6.50 -14.48 1.18
CA CYS A 86 5.95 -13.26 0.58
C CYS A 86 4.48 -13.43 0.18
N GLN A 87 4.16 -14.55 -0.47
CA GLN A 87 2.80 -14.93 -0.82
C GLN A 87 1.94 -15.18 0.43
N ALA A 88 2.46 -15.93 1.41
CA ALA A 88 1.73 -16.26 2.62
C ALA A 88 1.36 -15.02 3.44
N TYR A 89 2.32 -14.11 3.67
CA TYR A 89 2.06 -12.82 4.32
C TYR A 89 1.03 -11.99 3.55
N THR A 90 1.14 -11.92 2.21
CA THR A 90 0.17 -11.19 1.38
C THR A 90 -1.24 -11.74 1.53
N GLN A 91 -1.40 -13.07 1.47
CA GLN A 91 -2.69 -13.72 1.62
C GLN A 91 -3.25 -13.59 3.04
N ARG A 92 -2.41 -13.72 4.07
CA ARG A 92 -2.83 -13.59 5.48
C ARG A 92 -3.29 -12.17 5.79
N ALA A 93 -2.60 -11.16 5.25
CA ALA A 93 -3.03 -9.77 5.32
C ALA A 93 -4.42 -9.56 4.70
N LEU A 94 -4.68 -10.13 3.52
CA LEU A 94 -6.00 -10.06 2.88
C LEU A 94 -7.09 -10.68 3.75
N VAL A 95 -6.84 -11.85 4.34
CA VAL A 95 -7.79 -12.51 5.24
C VAL A 95 -8.06 -11.67 6.48
N ARG A 96 -7.01 -11.14 7.11
CA ARG A 96 -7.12 -10.29 8.30
C ARG A 96 -7.91 -9.01 8.03
N ARG A 97 -7.76 -8.42 6.83
CA ARG A 97 -8.61 -7.29 6.39
C ARG A 97 -10.08 -7.68 6.28
N LEU A 98 -10.40 -8.86 5.75
CA LEU A 98 -11.79 -9.34 5.69
C LEU A 98 -12.38 -9.55 7.10
N GLN A 99 -11.54 -9.80 8.10
CA GLN A 99 -11.93 -9.92 9.51
C GLN A 99 -11.95 -8.57 10.26
N GLY A 100 -11.66 -7.44 9.59
CA GLY A 100 -11.57 -6.11 10.23
C GLY A 100 -10.31 -5.90 11.08
N LYS A 101 -9.32 -6.79 10.97
CA LYS A 101 -8.05 -6.73 11.71
C LYS A 101 -6.99 -5.95 10.93
N ASP A 102 -7.25 -4.67 10.71
CA ASP A 102 -6.43 -3.85 9.81
C ASP A 102 -4.99 -3.63 10.31
N ASP A 103 -4.78 -3.53 11.62
CA ASP A 103 -3.43 -3.40 12.19
C ASP A 103 -2.59 -4.66 11.96
N GLU A 104 -3.15 -5.84 12.24
CA GLU A 104 -2.48 -7.14 11.99
C GLU A 104 -2.24 -7.35 10.49
N ALA A 105 -3.16 -6.90 9.64
CA ALA A 105 -3.00 -6.96 8.19
C ALA A 105 -1.89 -6.04 7.69
N LYS A 106 -1.77 -4.84 8.26
CA LYS A 106 -0.72 -3.89 7.91
C LYS A 106 0.66 -4.47 8.21
N GLU A 107 0.85 -5.08 9.38
CA GLU A 107 2.12 -5.75 9.72
C GLU A 107 2.51 -6.83 8.71
N ASP A 108 1.54 -7.63 8.26
CA ASP A 108 1.78 -8.67 7.25
C ASP A 108 2.10 -8.08 5.88
N TYR A 109 1.41 -7.01 5.47
CA TYR A 109 1.77 -6.31 4.23
C TYR A 109 3.14 -5.66 4.30
N GLU A 110 3.57 -5.14 5.46
CA GLU A 110 4.94 -4.62 5.64
C GLU A 110 5.97 -5.73 5.44
N LYS A 111 5.75 -6.91 6.04
CA LYS A 111 6.61 -8.09 5.84
C LYS A 111 6.63 -8.53 4.38
N ALA A 112 5.48 -8.64 3.72
CA ALA A 112 5.40 -9.00 2.31
C ALA A 112 6.06 -7.96 1.38
N SER A 113 5.90 -6.68 1.67
CA SER A 113 6.53 -5.58 0.93
C SER A 113 8.06 -5.64 1.04
N ASN A 114 8.59 -5.91 2.24
CA ASN A 114 10.03 -6.10 2.45
C ASN A 114 10.59 -7.31 1.70
N LEU A 115 9.75 -8.31 1.41
CA LEU A 115 10.08 -9.46 0.58
C LEU A 115 9.85 -9.22 -0.93
N GLY A 116 9.43 -8.01 -1.33
CA GLY A 116 9.30 -7.60 -2.73
C GLY A 116 7.88 -7.65 -3.31
N SER A 117 6.83 -7.84 -2.49
CA SER A 117 5.45 -7.81 -3.00
C SER A 117 5.03 -6.40 -3.40
N SER A 118 4.90 -6.15 -4.71
CA SER A 118 4.36 -4.90 -5.26
C SER A 118 2.90 -4.67 -4.85
N PHE A 119 2.11 -5.75 -4.78
CA PHE A 119 0.73 -5.72 -4.30
C PHE A 119 0.67 -5.27 -2.84
N ALA A 120 1.48 -5.85 -1.96
CA ALA A 120 1.50 -5.46 -0.54
C ALA A 120 1.89 -3.99 -0.36
N LYS A 121 2.90 -3.53 -1.12
CA LYS A 121 3.29 -2.11 -1.13
C LYS A 121 2.14 -1.19 -1.54
N MET A 122 1.37 -1.58 -2.55
CA MET A 122 0.17 -0.85 -2.99
C MET A 122 -0.92 -0.85 -1.91
N GLN A 123 -1.14 -1.99 -1.25
CA GLN A 123 -2.13 -2.09 -0.18
C GLN A 123 -1.75 -1.21 1.02
N LEU A 124 -0.49 -1.12 1.41
CA LEU A 124 -0.03 -0.22 2.47
C LEU A 124 -0.31 1.26 2.15
N VAL A 125 -0.15 1.67 0.89
CA VAL A 125 -0.50 3.03 0.45
C VAL A 125 -2.00 3.26 0.55
N THR A 126 -2.80 2.27 0.15
CA THR A 126 -4.27 2.34 0.22
C THR A 126 -4.78 2.37 1.65
N MET A 127 -4.13 1.61 2.54
CA MET A 127 -4.43 1.55 3.97
C MET A 127 -3.92 2.77 4.74
N ASN A 128 -3.12 3.64 4.10
CA ASN A 128 -2.64 4.86 4.75
C ASN A 128 -3.83 5.84 4.86
N PRO A 129 -4.33 6.12 6.07
CA PRO A 129 -5.48 7.01 6.26
C PRO A 129 -5.18 8.43 5.75
N TYR A 130 -3.91 8.86 5.79
CA TYR A 130 -3.48 10.14 5.24
C TYR A 130 -3.54 10.18 3.72
N ALA A 131 -3.25 9.08 3.02
CA ALA A 131 -3.36 9.05 1.56
C ALA A 131 -4.82 9.17 1.12
N ALA A 132 -5.74 8.46 1.79
CA ALA A 132 -7.18 8.59 1.55
C ALA A 132 -7.68 10.02 1.86
N MET A 133 -7.22 10.63 2.95
CA MET A 133 -7.55 12.01 3.31
C MET A 133 -7.00 13.03 2.31
N CYS A 134 -5.73 12.93 1.93
CA CYS A 134 -5.10 13.81 0.95
C CYS A 134 -5.78 13.71 -0.42
N ASN A 135 -6.14 12.50 -0.85
CA ASN A 135 -6.87 12.30 -2.11
C ASN A 135 -8.25 12.95 -2.05
N LYS A 136 -8.99 12.76 -0.94
CA LYS A 136 -10.30 13.39 -0.74
C LYS A 136 -10.20 14.93 -0.70
N MET A 137 -9.25 15.47 0.06
CA MET A 137 -9.01 16.91 0.16
C MET A 137 -8.62 17.50 -1.21
N LEU A 138 -7.77 16.81 -1.96
CA LEU A 138 -7.39 17.24 -3.31
C LEU A 138 -8.59 17.24 -4.26
N HIS A 139 -9.43 16.20 -4.23
CA HIS A 139 -10.67 16.15 -5.03
C HIS A 139 -11.63 17.29 -4.68
N ASP A 140 -11.83 17.57 -3.39
CA ASP A 140 -12.71 18.65 -2.92
C ASP A 140 -12.18 20.03 -3.34
N VAL A 141 -10.88 20.27 -3.20
CA VAL A 141 -10.21 21.50 -3.64
C VAL A 141 -10.34 21.68 -5.15
N ILE A 142 -10.04 20.65 -5.94
CA ILE A 142 -10.16 20.69 -7.41
C ILE A 142 -11.61 20.97 -7.83
N GLY A 143 -12.59 20.30 -7.20
CA GLY A 143 -14.00 20.52 -7.49
C GLY A 143 -14.46 21.95 -7.18
N LYS A 144 -13.98 22.54 -6.07
CA LYS A 144 -14.27 23.93 -5.70
C LYS A 144 -13.60 24.92 -6.66
N LEU A 145 -12.36 24.66 -7.06
CA LEU A 145 -11.66 25.46 -8.08
C LEU A 145 -12.36 25.44 -9.44
N GLN A 146 -12.95 24.31 -9.84
CA GLN A 146 -13.74 24.22 -11.08
C GLN A 146 -15.04 25.03 -11.02
N ARG A 147 -15.62 25.20 -9.83
CA ARG A 147 -16.88 25.93 -9.61
C ARG A 147 -16.69 27.38 -9.14
N ASP A 148 -15.45 27.85 -9.05
CA ASP A 148 -15.11 29.17 -8.49
C ASP A 148 -15.64 29.40 -7.07
N GLU A 149 -15.69 28.32 -6.31
CA GLU A 149 -16.08 28.33 -4.90
C GLU A 149 -14.84 28.52 -4.01
N ALA A 150 -15.03 29.19 -2.86
CA ALA A 150 -13.97 29.33 -1.87
C ALA A 150 -13.51 27.97 -1.31
N ILE A 151 -12.20 27.77 -1.19
CA ILE A 151 -11.62 26.55 -0.62
C ILE A 151 -11.80 26.59 0.89
N ASP A 152 -12.81 25.87 1.35
CA ASP A 152 -12.99 25.57 2.78
C ASP A 152 -12.25 24.28 3.16
N LEU A 153 -11.30 24.40 4.09
CA LEU A 153 -10.53 23.29 4.66
C LEU A 153 -11.16 22.92 6.02
N PRO A 154 -11.72 21.70 6.18
CA PRO A 154 -12.52 21.37 7.36
C PRO A 154 -11.70 21.38 8.67
N LEU A 155 -12.19 22.09 9.69
CA LEU A 155 -11.57 22.25 11.02
C LEU A 155 -11.39 20.93 11.81
N ASN A 156 -12.23 19.92 11.58
CA ASN A 156 -12.31 18.76 12.47
C ASN A 156 -11.35 17.60 12.13
N PHE A 157 -10.54 17.71 11.08
CA PHE A 157 -9.70 16.58 10.62
C PHE A 157 -8.43 16.32 11.44
N PHE A 158 -8.03 17.23 12.32
CA PHE A 158 -6.84 17.11 13.20
C PHE A 158 -7.21 17.03 14.69
N THR A 159 -8.49 16.81 15.01
CA THR A 159 -8.99 16.88 16.41
C THR A 159 -8.85 15.59 17.21
N GLU A 160 -8.37 14.50 16.61
CA GLU A 160 -7.79 13.39 17.38
C GLU A 160 -6.29 13.62 17.58
N PRO A 161 -5.73 13.33 18.76
CA PRO A 161 -4.37 13.73 19.13
C PRO A 161 -3.34 12.86 18.38
N LEU A 162 -3.05 13.22 17.13
CA LEU A 162 -1.96 12.66 16.35
C LEU A 162 -0.77 13.61 16.42
N ASP A 163 0.17 13.23 17.28
CA ASP A 163 1.47 13.87 17.51
C ASP A 163 2.13 14.32 16.17
N PRO A 164 2.26 15.64 15.94
CA PRO A 164 2.85 16.21 14.73
C PRO A 164 4.28 15.73 14.44
N CYS A 165 5.04 15.38 15.47
CA CYS A 165 6.41 14.85 15.33
C CYS A 165 6.43 13.43 14.74
N ARG A 166 5.35 12.67 14.92
CA ARG A 166 5.17 11.32 14.38
C ARG A 166 4.72 11.32 12.92
N VAL A 167 4.05 12.39 12.50
CA VAL A 167 3.55 12.60 11.13
C VAL A 167 4.69 12.96 10.18
N LEU A 168 5.64 13.81 10.58
CA LEU A 168 6.72 14.26 9.70
C LEU A 168 7.89 13.27 9.58
N GLY A 169 8.08 12.38 10.56
CA GLY A 169 9.25 11.49 10.63
C GLY A 169 9.28 10.26 9.72
N ARG A 170 8.24 10.00 8.90
CA ARG A 170 8.16 8.78 8.05
C ARG A 170 7.87 9.02 6.57
N PHE A 171 7.81 10.26 6.11
CA PHE A 171 7.57 10.55 4.71
C PHE A 171 8.85 10.43 3.87
N SER A 172 9.20 9.21 3.49
CA SER A 172 9.78 8.97 2.17
C SER A 172 8.61 8.84 1.19
N LEU A 173 8.22 9.94 0.55
CA LEU A 173 7.09 9.97 -0.40
C LEU A 173 7.61 9.95 -1.85
N PRO A 174 7.42 8.85 -2.60
CA PRO A 174 7.86 8.72 -4.00
C PRO A 174 7.12 9.63 -4.99
N ALA A 175 6.00 10.24 -4.60
CA ALA A 175 5.28 11.21 -5.43
C ALA A 175 5.94 12.61 -5.42
N ILE A 176 6.74 12.90 -4.39
CA ILE A 176 7.71 14.00 -4.42
C ILE A 176 8.83 13.59 -5.38
N SER A 177 9.33 12.35 -5.31
CA SER A 177 10.48 11.86 -6.09
C SER A 177 10.40 12.03 -7.62
N SER A 178 9.22 11.97 -8.26
CA SER A 178 9.14 12.12 -9.73
C SER A 178 9.17 13.59 -10.18
N LYS A 179 8.51 14.49 -9.44
CA LYS A 179 8.55 15.94 -9.67
C LYS A 179 9.85 16.57 -9.16
N PHE A 180 10.49 15.95 -8.16
CA PHE A 180 11.82 16.29 -7.66
C PHE A 180 12.91 15.90 -8.67
N HIS A 181 12.75 14.83 -9.45
CA HIS A 181 13.73 14.41 -10.47
C HIS A 181 13.74 15.34 -11.70
N GLU A 182 12.58 15.88 -12.10
CA GLU A 182 12.46 16.90 -13.16
C GLU A 182 12.99 18.27 -12.74
N VAL A 183 12.78 18.66 -11.48
CA VAL A 183 13.33 19.91 -10.91
C VAL A 183 14.84 19.77 -10.63
N LYS A 184 15.32 18.56 -10.32
CA LYS A 184 16.74 18.22 -10.11
C LYS A 184 17.62 18.43 -11.35
N THR A 185 17.07 18.38 -12.56
CA THR A 185 17.83 18.61 -13.80
C THR A 185 18.07 20.09 -14.12
N SER A 186 17.51 21.02 -13.35
CA SER A 186 17.46 22.44 -13.73
C SER A 186 18.04 23.44 -12.70
N ILE A 187 18.53 23.01 -11.52
CA ILE A 187 19.02 23.93 -10.47
C ILE A 187 20.25 23.34 -9.74
N GLN A 188 21.33 24.12 -9.56
CA GLN A 188 22.58 23.69 -8.88
C GLN A 188 22.34 23.25 -7.41
N GLU A 189 22.98 22.14 -7.01
CA GLU A 189 22.60 21.20 -5.93
C GLU A 189 22.85 21.59 -4.44
N SER A 190 23.37 22.77 -4.06
CA SER A 190 23.94 22.93 -2.70
C SER A 190 23.11 23.61 -1.60
N GLU A 191 21.89 24.12 -1.84
CA GLU A 191 21.19 24.98 -0.83
C GLU A 191 19.74 24.64 -0.49
N VAL A 192 19.15 23.60 -1.08
CA VAL A 192 17.68 23.37 -1.01
C VAL A 192 17.18 22.72 0.30
N PRO A 193 17.90 21.78 0.95
CA PRO A 193 17.41 21.15 2.18
C PRO A 193 17.23 22.12 3.35
N GLU A 194 18.10 23.11 3.48
CA GLU A 194 18.06 24.10 4.58
C GLU A 194 16.91 25.11 4.42
N LYS A 195 16.63 25.56 3.20
CA LYS A 195 15.56 26.54 2.94
C LYS A 195 14.17 25.96 3.16
N ILE A 196 13.96 24.69 2.81
CA ILE A 196 12.68 24.00 3.05
C ILE A 196 12.48 23.70 4.53
N HIS A 197 13.55 23.30 5.24
CA HIS A 197 13.48 23.09 6.69
C HIS A 197 13.26 24.40 7.46
N ALA A 198 13.91 25.49 7.06
CA ALA A 198 13.71 26.82 7.63
C ALA A 198 12.29 27.33 7.38
N TRP A 199 11.76 27.23 6.16
CA TRP A 199 10.39 27.65 5.85
C TRP A 199 9.33 26.87 6.64
N ALA A 200 9.48 25.54 6.75
CA ALA A 200 8.55 24.71 7.51
C ALA A 200 8.55 25.06 9.01
N LYS A 201 9.71 25.43 9.56
CA LYS A 201 9.90 25.77 10.97
C LYS A 201 9.49 27.21 11.29
N ASP A 202 9.87 28.16 10.44
CA ASP A 202 9.83 29.59 10.74
C ASP A 202 8.58 30.29 10.17
N GLU A 203 7.95 29.72 9.14
CA GLU A 203 6.74 30.32 8.53
C GLU A 203 5.48 29.46 8.67
N ALA A 204 5.59 28.15 8.47
CA ALA A 204 4.41 27.28 8.48
C ALA A 204 3.95 26.93 9.91
N ALA A 205 4.88 26.54 10.79
CA ALA A 205 4.55 26.15 12.17
C ALA A 205 3.88 27.27 13.00
N PRO A 206 4.33 28.54 12.95
CA PRO A 206 3.69 29.63 13.69
C PRO A 206 2.27 29.93 13.20
N LYS A 207 2.04 29.91 11.88
CA LYS A 207 0.72 30.16 11.27
C LYS A 207 -0.28 29.03 11.54
N ILE A 208 0.20 27.79 11.68
CA ILE A 208 -0.60 26.66 12.14
C ILE A 208 -0.95 26.83 13.63
N SER A 209 -0.04 27.40 14.45
CA SER A 209 -0.30 27.67 15.87
C SER A 209 -1.18 28.90 16.15
N GLU A 210 -1.20 29.91 15.27
CA GLU A 210 -1.92 31.17 15.50
C GLU A 210 -3.31 31.26 14.87
N GLY A 211 -3.76 30.26 14.12
CA GLY A 211 -5.17 30.17 13.74
C GLY A 211 -5.39 29.66 12.34
N TRP A 212 -6.17 28.58 12.28
CA TRP A 212 -6.61 27.92 11.06
C TRP A 212 -7.23 28.87 10.02
N GLU A 213 -7.94 29.91 10.49
CA GLU A 213 -8.55 30.92 9.61
C GLU A 213 -7.52 31.76 8.85
N SER A 214 -6.35 32.05 9.44
CA SER A 214 -5.27 32.76 8.76
C SER A 214 -4.65 31.91 7.64
N LEU A 215 -4.50 30.59 7.86
CA LEU A 215 -4.03 29.66 6.84
C LEU A 215 -5.05 29.50 5.70
N LYS A 216 -6.35 29.36 6.04
CA LYS A 216 -7.45 29.28 5.08
C LYS A 216 -7.54 30.54 4.21
N ASN A 217 -7.39 31.72 4.82
CA ASN A 217 -7.38 32.99 4.09
C ASN A 217 -6.19 33.11 3.14
N PHE A 218 -4.99 32.69 3.59
CA PHE A 218 -3.79 32.69 2.75
C PHE A 218 -3.94 31.75 1.53
N VAL A 219 -4.42 30.52 1.73
CA VAL A 219 -4.60 29.56 0.63
C VAL A 219 -5.58 30.10 -0.42
N ASN A 220 -6.70 30.68 0.02
CA ASN A 220 -7.70 31.27 -0.87
C ASN A 220 -7.18 32.51 -1.61
N ALA A 221 -6.44 33.39 -0.94
CA ALA A 221 -5.96 34.63 -1.52
C ALA A 221 -4.77 34.43 -2.47
N GLU A 222 -3.80 33.58 -2.09
CA GLU A 222 -2.48 33.56 -2.73
C GLU A 222 -2.18 32.30 -3.55
N VAL A 223 -2.78 31.16 -3.19
CA VAL A 223 -2.46 29.85 -3.78
C VAL A 223 -3.51 29.45 -4.80
N ALA A 224 -4.79 29.56 -4.46
CA ALA A 224 -5.91 29.16 -5.32
C ALA A 224 -5.90 29.82 -6.72
N PRO A 225 -5.64 31.14 -6.86
CA PRO A 225 -5.65 31.79 -8.18
C PRO A 225 -4.51 31.29 -9.09
N LYS A 226 -3.34 31.00 -8.51
CA LYS A 226 -2.16 30.52 -9.25
C LYS A 226 -2.36 29.09 -9.73
N VAL A 227 -2.94 28.23 -8.88
CA VAL A 227 -3.26 26.84 -9.24
C VAL A 227 -4.34 26.80 -10.33
N LYS A 228 -5.40 27.62 -10.21
CA LYS A 228 -6.45 27.74 -11.22
C LYS A 228 -5.89 28.16 -12.58
N LYS A 229 -4.96 29.12 -12.61
CA LYS A 229 -4.30 29.56 -13.85
C LYS A 229 -3.51 28.44 -14.54
N VAL A 230 -2.76 27.65 -13.77
CA VAL A 230 -1.98 26.51 -14.31
C VAL A 230 -2.91 25.39 -14.78
N TYR A 231 -3.99 25.10 -14.04
CA TYR A 231 -4.97 24.09 -14.42
C TYR A 231 -5.70 24.46 -15.71
N ASN A 232 -6.21 25.68 -15.83
CA ASN A 232 -6.90 26.13 -17.04
C ASN A 232 -5.96 26.11 -18.26
N ALA A 233 -4.70 26.51 -18.10
CA ALA A 233 -3.69 26.43 -19.17
C ALA A 233 -3.39 24.97 -19.61
N ALA A 234 -3.56 23.99 -18.72
CA ALA A 234 -3.36 22.58 -19.02
C ALA A 234 -4.60 21.92 -19.66
N VAL A 235 -5.81 22.41 -19.36
CA VAL A 235 -7.08 21.87 -19.90
C VAL A 235 -7.42 22.47 -21.26
N GLU A 236 -7.10 23.75 -21.50
CA GLU A 236 -7.40 24.41 -22.78
C GLU A 236 -6.50 23.90 -23.92
N GLY A 237 -5.35 23.30 -23.61
CA GLY A 237 -4.36 22.88 -24.63
C GLY A 237 -3.86 24.06 -25.49
N PRO A 238 -2.80 23.90 -26.28
CA PRO A 238 -2.50 24.89 -27.30
C PRO A 238 -3.61 24.86 -28.37
N ASN A 239 -4.31 25.98 -28.57
CA ASN A 239 -5.08 26.20 -29.79
C ASN A 239 -4.11 26.07 -30.97
N TYR A 240 -4.25 25.00 -31.74
CA TYR A 240 -3.66 24.91 -33.07
C TYR A 240 -4.61 25.63 -34.02
N ASP A 241 -4.36 26.92 -34.24
CA ASP A 241 -4.83 27.63 -35.43
C ASP A 241 -4.16 27.07 -36.70
#